data_AF-A0A2S1JBC5-F1
#
_entry.id   AF-A0A2S1JBC5-F1
#
_cell.length_a   1.000
_cell.length_b   1.000
_cell.length_c   1.000
_cell.angle_alpha   90.00
_cell.angle_beta   90.00
_cell.angle_gamma   90.00
#
_symmetry.space_group_name_H-M   'P 1'
#
loop_
_entity.id
_entity.type
_entity.pdbx_description
1 polymer ?
#
loop_
_entity_poly.entity_id
_entity_poly.type
_entity_poly.pdbx_seq_one_letter_code
_entity_poly.pdbx_strand_id
1 'polypeptide(L)'
;MNTYSDKIHNLIDIAKLAVAMREHSYFFALRRGIDVNFCADLNGSGTQGIFIRKKSFNAYEPSFIEVIFEPTHKNDDSFLYEEDLTTDQRKDYEPSINRGKHRFVAQRAKLNLDWDSNEIQQWRLDIERLSKPHNTLNDWLENDSEIMIIHLCGGYRFREPVILSQRDIKQYVASGLTLEDLKNRLKCSICGERNAKIKVF
;
A
#
# COMPACT_ATOMS: atom_id res chain seq x y z
N MET A 1 35.07 -18.15 -18.72
CA MET A 1 35.11 -18.39 -17.26
C MET A 1 34.20 -17.35 -16.62
N ASN A 2 33.15 -17.83 -15.95
CA ASN A 2 32.03 -17.04 -15.44
C ASN A 2 32.43 -16.08 -14.32
N THR A 3 32.25 -14.79 -14.55
CA THR A 3 32.24 -13.77 -13.49
C THR A 3 30.80 -13.59 -12.99
N TYR A 4 30.35 -14.50 -12.10
CA TYR A 4 29.18 -14.27 -11.25
C TYR A 4 29.60 -13.35 -10.09
N SER A 5 29.67 -12.05 -10.35
CA SER A 5 29.71 -11.01 -9.31
C SER A 5 28.86 -9.84 -9.79
N ASP A 6 28.09 -9.27 -8.86
CA ASP A 6 27.52 -7.91 -8.91
C ASP A 6 26.08 -7.70 -9.43
N LYS A 7 25.11 -8.49 -8.95
CA LYS A 7 23.74 -7.96 -8.75
C LYS A 7 23.10 -8.48 -7.46
N ILE A 8 23.73 -8.20 -6.33
CA ILE A 8 23.01 -8.22 -5.04
C ILE A 8 22.35 -6.85 -4.92
N HIS A 9 21.05 -6.77 -5.20
CA HIS A 9 20.31 -5.55 -4.90
C HIS A 9 20.22 -5.37 -3.39
N ASN A 10 20.44 -4.14 -2.92
CA ASN A 10 20.50 -3.89 -1.50
C ASN A 10 19.11 -4.08 -0.88
N LEU A 11 19.07 -4.76 0.26
CA LEU A 11 17.94 -4.91 1.18
C LEU A 11 17.03 -3.67 1.23
N ILE A 12 17.65 -2.48 1.31
CA ILE A 12 16.96 -1.20 1.41
C ILE A 12 16.09 -0.91 0.18
N ASP A 13 16.56 -1.20 -1.03
CA ASP A 13 15.82 -0.85 -2.26
C ASP A 13 14.59 -1.75 -2.43
N ILE A 14 14.74 -3.05 -2.14
CA ILE A 14 13.62 -4.00 -2.14
C ILE A 14 12.59 -3.59 -1.09
N ALA A 15 13.05 -3.18 0.09
CA ALA A 15 12.19 -2.73 1.16
C ALA A 15 11.44 -1.43 0.82
N LYS A 16 12.12 -0.44 0.21
CA LYS A 16 11.49 0.79 -0.29
C LYS A 16 10.41 0.49 -1.33
N LEU A 17 10.69 -0.40 -2.27
CA LEU A 17 9.69 -0.84 -3.25
C LEU A 17 8.47 -1.47 -2.55
N ALA A 18 8.69 -2.37 -1.59
CA ALA A 18 7.60 -3.02 -0.87
C ALA A 18 6.74 -2.04 -0.06
N VAL A 19 7.37 -1.05 0.59
CA VAL A 19 6.67 0.01 1.33
C VAL A 19 5.83 0.86 0.38
N ALA A 20 6.38 1.30 -0.75
CA ALA A 20 5.64 2.08 -1.73
C ALA A 20 4.47 1.28 -2.35
N MET A 21 4.67 -0.01 -2.65
CA MET A 21 3.59 -0.89 -3.11
C MET A 21 2.47 -1.04 -2.06
N ARG A 22 2.80 -1.04 -0.75
CA ARG A 22 1.81 -1.08 0.34
C ARG A 22 0.95 0.20 0.35
N GLU A 23 1.54 1.37 0.14
CA GLU A 23 0.80 2.64 0.10
C GLU A 23 -0.24 2.67 -1.02
N HIS A 24 0.13 2.07 -2.16
CA HIS A 24 -0.68 1.94 -3.37
C HIS A 24 -1.30 0.53 -3.55
N SER A 25 -1.48 -0.23 -2.47
CA SER A 25 -1.89 -1.65 -2.53
C SER A 25 -3.17 -1.89 -3.33
N TYR A 26 -4.12 -0.97 -3.27
CA TYR A 26 -5.36 -1.05 -4.02
C TYR A 26 -5.16 -1.00 -5.53
N PHE A 27 -4.29 -0.12 -6.04
CA PHE A 27 -3.95 -0.08 -7.46
C PHE A 27 -3.37 -1.42 -7.90
N PHE A 28 -2.38 -1.93 -7.16
CA PHE A 28 -1.73 -3.20 -7.49
C PHE A 28 -2.72 -4.38 -7.47
N ALA A 29 -3.65 -4.40 -6.51
CA ALA A 29 -4.69 -5.43 -6.41
C ALA A 29 -5.73 -5.40 -7.52
N LEU A 30 -6.04 -4.22 -8.08
CA LEU A 30 -7.05 -4.03 -9.11
C LEU A 30 -6.47 -4.12 -10.52
N ARG A 31 -5.36 -3.41 -10.77
CA ARG A 31 -4.77 -3.22 -12.10
C ARG A 31 -3.67 -4.21 -12.43
N ARG A 32 -2.96 -4.73 -11.44
CA ARG A 32 -1.84 -5.67 -11.64
C ARG A 32 -2.14 -7.09 -11.17
N GLY A 33 -3.27 -7.31 -10.50
CA GLY A 33 -3.59 -8.62 -9.93
C GLY A 33 -2.54 -9.04 -8.89
N ILE A 34 -2.06 -8.09 -8.08
CA ILE A 34 -1.04 -8.29 -7.06
C ILE A 34 -1.63 -7.97 -5.69
N ASP A 35 -1.48 -8.90 -4.76
CA ASP A 35 -1.92 -8.74 -3.39
C ASP A 35 -0.75 -8.30 -2.50
N VAL A 36 -0.96 -7.23 -1.72
CA VAL A 36 0.04 -6.66 -0.81
C VAL A 36 -0.47 -6.81 0.61
N ASN A 37 0.08 -7.79 1.33
CA ASN A 37 -0.29 -8.10 2.71
C ASN A 37 0.68 -7.44 3.67
N PHE A 38 0.15 -6.65 4.59
CA PHE A 38 0.91 -6.08 5.70
C PHE A 38 0.52 -6.79 7.00
N CYS A 39 1.52 -7.30 7.72
CA CYS A 39 1.37 -7.86 9.05
C CYS A 39 2.01 -6.91 10.07
N ALA A 40 1.21 -6.42 11.02
CA ALA A 40 1.65 -5.44 12.02
C ALA A 40 2.39 -6.07 13.20
N ASP A 41 2.30 -7.39 13.38
CA ASP A 41 3.02 -8.15 14.39
C ASP A 41 3.07 -9.64 13.99
N LEU A 42 4.22 -10.10 13.50
CA LEU A 42 4.41 -11.46 13.00
C LEU A 42 4.54 -12.52 14.10
N ASN A 43 5.02 -12.12 15.27
CA ASN A 43 5.51 -13.05 16.29
C ASN A 43 5.26 -12.57 17.74
N GLY A 44 4.43 -11.55 17.92
CA GLY A 44 4.14 -10.98 19.23
C GLY A 44 5.19 -9.98 19.72
N SER A 45 6.28 -9.76 18.98
CA SER A 45 7.37 -8.86 19.39
C SER A 45 7.33 -7.49 18.72
N GLY A 46 6.31 -7.24 17.88
CA GLY A 46 6.22 -6.04 17.06
C GLY A 46 7.09 -6.07 15.81
N THR A 47 7.51 -7.28 15.41
CA THR A 47 8.15 -7.50 14.10
C THR A 47 7.09 -7.34 13.02
N GLN A 48 7.32 -6.48 12.04
CA GLN A 48 6.36 -6.21 10.96
C GLN A 48 6.78 -6.90 9.67
N GLY A 49 5.82 -7.15 8.78
CA GLY A 49 6.08 -7.80 7.51
C GLY A 49 5.25 -7.24 6.36
N ILE A 50 5.86 -7.10 5.18
CA ILE A 50 5.18 -6.88 3.92
C ILE A 50 5.41 -8.08 3.00
N PHE A 51 4.32 -8.66 2.50
CA PHE A 51 4.33 -9.83 1.62
C PHE A 51 3.55 -9.49 0.35
N ILE A 52 4.23 -9.50 -0.78
CA ILE A 52 3.69 -9.14 -2.10
C ILE A 52 3.65 -10.40 -2.94
N ARG A 53 2.45 -10.78 -3.38
CA ARG A 53 2.22 -12.02 -4.12
C ARG A 53 1.24 -11.78 -5.25
N LYS A 54 1.17 -12.74 -6.18
CA LYS A 54 0.09 -12.76 -7.15
C LYS A 54 -1.24 -12.89 -6.42
N LYS A 55 -2.25 -12.15 -6.88
CA LYS A 55 -3.63 -12.31 -6.43
C LYS A 55 -4.14 -13.63 -6.99
N SER A 56 -3.92 -14.72 -6.26
CA SER A 56 -4.40 -16.05 -6.58
C SER A 56 -5.21 -16.64 -5.42
N PHE A 57 -6.05 -17.63 -5.70
CA PHE A 57 -6.76 -18.40 -4.67
C PHE A 57 -5.84 -19.40 -3.95
N ASN A 58 -4.58 -19.53 -4.38
CA ASN A 58 -3.66 -20.51 -3.86
C ASN A 58 -2.68 -19.86 -2.85
N ALA A 59 -2.95 -20.03 -1.56
CA ALA A 59 -2.13 -19.50 -0.48
C ALA A 59 -0.71 -20.08 -0.42
N TYR A 60 -0.42 -21.16 -1.17
CA TYR A 60 0.89 -21.82 -1.21
C TYR A 60 1.84 -21.27 -2.26
N GLU A 61 1.39 -20.36 -3.14
CA GLU A 61 2.32 -19.71 -4.07
C GLU A 61 3.29 -18.81 -3.30
N PRO A 62 4.61 -18.90 -3.58
CA PRO A 62 5.59 -18.06 -2.91
C PRO A 62 5.34 -16.58 -3.24
N SER A 63 5.61 -15.71 -2.28
CA SER A 63 5.53 -14.27 -2.49
C SER A 63 6.60 -13.82 -3.50
N PHE A 64 6.30 -12.84 -4.33
CA PHE A 64 7.31 -12.17 -5.16
C PHE A 64 8.32 -11.42 -4.30
N ILE A 65 7.82 -10.71 -3.28
CA ILE A 65 8.63 -9.94 -2.33
C ILE A 65 8.18 -10.27 -0.90
N GLU A 66 9.13 -10.53 -0.02
CA GLU A 66 8.92 -10.63 1.42
C GLU A 66 9.91 -9.72 2.13
N VAL A 67 9.42 -8.79 2.95
CA VAL A 67 10.28 -7.89 3.73
C VAL A 67 9.86 -7.95 5.18
N ILE A 68 10.84 -8.17 6.06
CA ILE A 68 10.68 -8.17 7.51
C ILE A 68 11.32 -6.92 8.08
N PHE A 69 10.58 -6.25 8.95
CA PHE A 69 10.97 -5.01 9.59
C PHE A 69 10.99 -5.15 11.10
N GLU A 70 11.92 -4.46 11.74
CA GLU A 70 11.99 -4.34 13.19
C GLU A 70 11.90 -2.87 13.63
N PRO A 71 11.33 -2.61 14.82
CA PRO A 71 11.33 -1.28 15.37
C PRO A 71 12.76 -0.85 15.71
N THR A 72 13.08 0.42 15.43
CA THR A 72 14.36 1.03 15.79
C THR A 72 14.15 2.22 16.71
N HIS A 73 15.07 2.38 17.66
CA HIS A 73 15.18 3.57 18.52
C HIS A 73 16.28 4.53 18.04
N LYS A 74 16.95 4.20 16.94
CA LYS A 74 17.98 5.07 16.36
C LYS A 74 17.32 6.28 15.72
N ASN A 75 17.87 7.46 16.02
CA ASN A 75 17.44 8.72 15.42
C ASN A 75 18.13 8.99 14.07
N ASP A 76 18.57 7.95 13.36
CA ASP A 76 19.18 8.11 12.05
C ASP A 76 18.11 8.04 10.93
N ASP A 77 18.42 8.62 9.77
CA ASP A 77 17.55 8.62 8.59
C ASP A 77 17.50 7.25 7.88
N SER A 78 17.92 6.17 8.56
CA SER A 78 17.95 4.82 7.98
C SER A 78 16.60 4.11 8.03
N PHE A 79 15.62 4.67 8.78
CA PHE A 79 14.28 4.12 8.85
C PHE A 79 13.51 4.33 7.54
N LEU A 80 12.60 3.40 7.25
CA LEU A 80 11.86 3.37 5.99
C LEU A 80 10.45 3.93 6.12
N TYR A 81 9.81 3.74 7.28
CA TYR A 81 8.49 4.27 7.58
C TYR A 81 8.25 4.33 9.10
N GLU A 82 7.20 5.04 9.49
CA GLU A 82 6.71 5.13 10.86
C GLU A 82 5.31 4.51 10.95
N GLU A 83 5.07 3.66 11.95
CA GLU A 83 3.78 2.98 12.14
C GLU A 83 3.55 2.66 13.62
N ASP A 84 2.33 2.31 13.99
CA ASP A 84 2.04 1.83 15.35
C ASP A 84 2.76 0.52 15.65
N LEU A 85 3.48 0.48 16.77
CA LEU A 85 4.08 -0.75 17.29
C LEU A 85 3.03 -1.53 18.07
N THR A 86 2.55 -2.63 17.50
CA THR A 86 1.67 -3.56 18.20
C THR A 86 2.50 -4.73 18.70
N THR A 87 2.36 -5.10 19.97
CA THR A 87 3.02 -6.28 20.55
C THR A 87 2.02 -7.14 21.28
N ASP A 88 2.11 -8.46 21.12
CA ASP A 88 1.45 -9.41 22.00
C ASP A 88 2.06 -9.38 23.42
N GLN A 89 1.25 -9.68 24.42
CA GLN A 89 1.66 -9.85 25.81
C GLN A 89 2.21 -11.26 26.09
N ARG A 90 2.32 -12.11 25.05
CA ARG A 90 2.77 -13.53 25.14
C ARG A 90 1.90 -14.36 26.10
N LYS A 91 0.61 -14.00 26.19
CA LYS A 91 -0.41 -14.71 26.95
C LYS A 91 -1.65 -14.79 26.08
N ASP A 92 -2.11 -16.02 25.87
CA ASP A 92 -3.16 -16.36 24.89
C ASP A 92 -4.52 -15.67 25.10
N TYR A 93 -4.70 -14.97 26.23
CA TYR A 93 -5.96 -14.33 26.63
C TYR A 93 -5.86 -12.81 26.82
N GLU A 94 -4.67 -12.20 26.69
CA GLU A 94 -4.50 -10.75 26.82
C GLU A 94 -4.48 -10.09 25.43
N PRO A 95 -5.21 -8.97 25.24
CA PRO A 95 -5.21 -8.29 23.95
C PRO A 95 -3.82 -7.70 23.65
N SER A 96 -3.46 -7.64 22.37
CA SER A 96 -2.26 -6.97 21.91
C SER A 96 -2.25 -5.50 22.34
N ILE A 97 -1.07 -5.00 22.72
CA ILE A 97 -0.88 -3.62 23.17
C ILE A 97 -0.35 -2.79 22.00
N ASN A 98 -0.99 -1.67 21.72
CA ASN A 98 -0.42 -0.60 20.88
C ASN A 98 0.50 0.27 21.74
N ARG A 99 1.79 0.28 21.42
CA ARG A 99 2.84 1.04 22.12
C ARG A 99 3.12 2.40 21.48
N GLY A 100 2.26 2.86 20.57
CA GLY A 100 2.39 4.12 19.85
C GLY A 100 3.30 4.01 18.63
N LYS A 101 3.52 5.16 17.98
CA LYS A 101 4.30 5.29 16.75
C LYS A 101 5.77 4.95 16.97
N HIS A 102 6.30 4.08 16.12
CA HIS A 102 7.71 3.67 16.08
C HIS A 102 8.21 3.69 14.63
N ARG A 103 9.52 3.88 14.50
CA ARG A 103 10.23 3.81 13.23
C ARG A 103 10.66 2.39 12.93
N PHE A 104 10.59 1.99 11.67
CA PHE A 104 10.90 0.63 11.24
C PHE A 104 12.02 0.61 10.20
N VAL A 105 12.97 -0.31 10.38
CA VAL A 105 14.07 -0.59 9.43
C VAL A 105 13.89 -1.98 8.85
N ALA A 106 14.34 -2.18 7.61
CA ALA A 106 14.34 -3.50 7.00
C ALA A 106 15.47 -4.35 7.60
N GLN A 107 15.12 -5.54 8.12
CA GLN A 107 16.09 -6.52 8.61
C GLN A 107 16.38 -7.60 7.57
N ARG A 108 15.35 -7.99 6.81
CA ARG A 108 15.45 -9.02 5.79
C ARG A 108 14.55 -8.68 4.62
N ALA A 109 15.04 -8.94 3.41
CA ALA A 109 14.24 -8.94 2.20
C ALA A 109 14.53 -10.21 1.40
N LYS A 110 13.49 -10.78 0.81
CA LYS A 110 13.55 -11.87 -0.15
C LYS A 110 12.83 -11.41 -1.41
N LEU A 111 13.46 -11.65 -2.56
CA LEU A 111 12.91 -11.35 -3.87
C LEU A 111 12.95 -12.62 -4.70
N ASN A 112 11.78 -13.07 -5.18
CA ASN A 112 11.62 -14.26 -6.02
C ASN A 112 11.34 -13.89 -7.49
N LEU A 113 11.77 -12.69 -7.90
CA LEU A 113 11.73 -12.18 -9.27
C LEU A 113 13.12 -11.64 -9.63
N ASP A 114 13.42 -11.58 -10.92
CA ASP A 114 14.57 -10.81 -11.38
C ASP A 114 14.31 -9.32 -11.14
N TRP A 115 15.19 -8.65 -10.41
CA TRP A 115 15.08 -7.23 -10.08
C TRP A 115 15.03 -6.33 -11.32
N ASP A 116 15.69 -6.74 -12.39
CA ASP A 116 15.72 -6.03 -13.66
C ASP A 116 14.60 -6.48 -14.62
N SER A 117 13.68 -7.34 -14.14
CA SER A 117 12.52 -7.75 -14.94
C SER A 117 11.65 -6.57 -15.33
N ASN A 118 11.03 -6.69 -16.51
CA ASN A 118 10.03 -5.74 -16.99
C ASN A 118 8.90 -5.52 -15.98
N GLU A 119 8.57 -6.55 -15.19
CA GLU A 119 7.52 -6.49 -14.18
C GLU A 119 7.88 -5.52 -13.04
N ILE A 120 9.10 -5.61 -12.48
CA ILE A 120 9.54 -4.68 -11.44
C ILE A 120 9.72 -3.26 -11.98
N GLN A 121 10.21 -3.12 -13.22
CA GLN A 121 10.30 -1.80 -13.86
C GLN A 121 8.91 -1.16 -14.04
N GLN A 122 7.92 -1.94 -14.47
CA GLN A 122 6.54 -1.46 -14.56
C GLN A 122 5.99 -1.04 -13.19
N TRP A 123 6.23 -1.82 -12.13
CA TRP A 123 5.77 -1.45 -10.79
C TRP A 123 6.40 -0.15 -10.28
N ARG A 124 7.68 0.11 -10.59
CA ARG A 124 8.33 1.38 -10.25
C ARG A 124 7.73 2.55 -10.99
N LEU A 125 7.50 2.42 -12.30
CA LEU A 125 6.85 3.45 -13.11
C LEU A 125 5.42 3.73 -12.64
N ASP A 126 4.68 2.68 -12.25
CA ASP A 126 3.37 2.83 -11.64
C ASP A 126 3.47 3.64 -10.34
N ILE A 127 4.37 3.25 -9.42
CA ILE A 127 4.57 3.98 -8.15
C ILE A 127 4.93 5.44 -8.39
N GLU A 128 5.85 5.72 -9.32
CA GLU A 128 6.24 7.09 -9.66
C GLU A 128 5.04 7.90 -10.17
N ARG A 129 4.23 7.32 -11.05
CA ARG A 129 2.98 7.94 -11.54
C ARG A 129 2.01 8.20 -10.38
N LEU A 130 1.82 7.22 -9.50
CA LEU A 130 0.86 7.25 -8.40
C LEU A 130 1.27 8.14 -7.22
N SER A 131 2.56 8.39 -7.06
CA SER A 131 3.12 9.25 -6.01
C SER A 131 2.98 10.74 -6.34
N LYS A 132 2.58 11.09 -7.58
CA LYS A 132 2.36 12.48 -7.97
C LYS A 132 1.12 13.03 -7.25
N PRO A 133 1.21 14.22 -6.64
CA PRO A 133 0.05 14.84 -6.03
C PRO A 133 -0.93 15.25 -7.11
N HIS A 134 -2.21 15.03 -6.84
CA HIS A 134 -3.29 15.49 -7.69
C HIS A 134 -4.30 16.22 -6.82
N ASN A 135 -4.41 17.53 -7.03
CA ASN A 135 -5.16 18.42 -6.16
C ASN A 135 -6.53 18.77 -6.74
N THR A 136 -6.72 18.57 -8.05
CA THR A 136 -7.99 18.85 -8.75
C THR A 136 -8.46 17.66 -9.57
N LEU A 137 -9.77 17.65 -9.92
CA LEU A 137 -10.31 16.67 -10.86
C LEU A 137 -9.67 16.78 -12.25
N ASN A 138 -9.24 17.98 -12.65
CA ASN A 138 -8.57 18.19 -13.93
C ASN A 138 -7.17 17.60 -13.93
N ASP A 139 -6.43 17.73 -12.82
CA ASP A 139 -5.11 17.10 -12.67
C ASP A 139 -5.21 15.58 -12.87
N TRP A 140 -6.31 14.95 -12.43
CA TRP A 140 -6.53 13.52 -12.66
C TRP A 140 -6.81 13.18 -14.12
N LEU A 141 -7.59 14.00 -14.81
CA LEU A 141 -7.86 13.80 -16.23
C LEU A 141 -6.61 13.98 -17.09
N GLU A 142 -5.77 14.96 -16.77
CA GLU A 142 -4.52 15.24 -17.49
C GLU A 142 -3.47 14.14 -17.31
N ASN A 143 -3.47 13.46 -16.17
CA ASN A 143 -2.50 12.39 -15.86
C ASN A 143 -2.99 10.98 -16.18
N ASP A 144 -4.12 10.86 -16.87
CA ASP A 144 -4.76 9.59 -17.20
C ASP A 144 -5.05 8.72 -15.96
N SER A 145 -5.37 9.36 -14.82
CA SER A 145 -5.58 8.71 -13.53
C SER A 145 -7.07 8.39 -13.28
N GLU A 146 -7.31 7.30 -12.56
CA GLU A 146 -8.61 6.92 -12.03
C GLU A 146 -8.67 7.19 -10.52
N ILE A 147 -9.88 7.29 -9.96
CA ILE A 147 -10.05 7.61 -8.54
C ILE A 147 -10.69 6.44 -7.83
N MET A 148 -10.08 6.03 -6.72
CA MET A 148 -10.69 5.13 -5.76
C MET A 148 -11.23 5.94 -4.60
N ILE A 149 -12.52 5.82 -4.37
CA ILE A 149 -13.19 6.41 -3.23
C ILE A 149 -13.41 5.30 -2.21
N ILE A 150 -12.61 5.34 -1.15
CA ILE A 150 -12.70 4.45 -0.01
C ILE A 150 -13.66 5.06 0.99
N HIS A 151 -14.81 4.44 1.16
CA HIS A 151 -15.69 4.77 2.27
C HIS A 151 -15.12 4.20 3.57
N LEU A 152 -14.86 5.07 4.54
CA LEU A 152 -14.45 4.66 5.89
C LEU A 152 -15.68 4.37 6.74
N CYS A 153 -16.42 3.30 6.43
CA CYS A 153 -17.54 2.87 7.27
C CYS A 153 -17.01 1.90 8.33
N GLY A 154 -17.32 2.15 9.61
CA GLY A 154 -16.77 1.43 10.77
C GLY A 154 -16.81 -0.10 10.68
N GLY A 155 -15.62 -0.71 10.75
CA GLY A 155 -15.42 -2.17 10.83
C GLY A 155 -14.90 -2.82 9.54
N TYR A 156 -14.14 -3.91 9.71
CA TYR A 156 -13.49 -4.68 8.64
C TYR A 156 -14.44 -5.14 7.51
N ARG A 157 -15.75 -5.14 7.75
CA ARG A 157 -16.80 -5.70 6.86
C ARG A 157 -17.36 -4.75 5.79
N PHE A 158 -17.01 -3.46 5.78
CA PHE A 158 -17.69 -2.46 4.92
C PHE A 158 -16.76 -1.72 3.96
N ARG A 159 -15.70 -2.39 3.47
CA ARG A 159 -14.67 -1.80 2.60
C ARG A 159 -14.91 -2.05 1.12
N GLU A 160 -16.12 -1.87 0.59
CA GLU A 160 -16.27 -1.85 -0.87
C GLU A 160 -15.97 -0.44 -1.38
N PRO A 161 -14.80 -0.21 -2.02
CA PRO A 161 -14.49 1.09 -2.58
C PRO A 161 -15.32 1.33 -3.84
N VAL A 162 -15.66 2.58 -4.08
CA VAL A 162 -16.20 3.00 -5.38
C VAL A 162 -15.04 3.42 -6.27
N ILE A 163 -14.99 2.87 -7.47
CA ILE A 163 -14.04 3.27 -8.50
C ILE A 163 -14.73 4.24 -9.43
N LEU A 164 -14.17 5.44 -9.57
CA LEU A 164 -14.56 6.38 -10.61
C LEU A 164 -13.58 6.26 -11.76
N SER A 165 -14.12 5.83 -12.91
CA SER A 165 -13.41 5.84 -14.17
C SER A 165 -13.20 7.28 -14.65
N GLN A 166 -12.30 7.48 -15.61
CA GLN A 166 -12.16 8.78 -16.27
C GLN A 166 -13.46 9.36 -16.81
N ARG A 167 -14.35 8.50 -17.30
CA ARG A 167 -15.64 8.94 -17.83
C ARG A 167 -16.48 9.59 -16.74
N ASP A 168 -16.48 9.00 -15.55
CA ASP A 168 -17.20 9.51 -14.39
C ASP A 168 -16.61 10.86 -13.95
N ILE A 169 -15.27 10.94 -13.92
CA ILE A 169 -14.54 12.19 -13.59
C ILE A 169 -14.90 13.30 -14.58
N LYS A 170 -14.87 13.02 -15.89
CA LYS A 170 -15.26 13.98 -16.94
C LYS A 170 -16.69 14.48 -16.74
N GLN A 171 -17.62 13.61 -16.37
CA GLN A 171 -19.00 14.00 -16.09
C GLN A 171 -19.11 14.90 -14.87
N TYR A 172 -18.37 14.61 -13.79
CA TYR A 172 -18.37 15.45 -12.60
C TYR A 172 -17.75 16.83 -12.85
N VAL A 173 -16.64 16.89 -13.59
CA VAL A 173 -16.03 18.15 -14.02
C VAL A 173 -16.99 18.96 -14.88
N ALA A 174 -17.64 18.32 -15.87
CA ALA A 174 -18.64 18.98 -16.72
C ALA A 174 -19.85 19.50 -15.93
N SER A 175 -20.15 18.89 -14.78
CA SER A 175 -21.20 19.32 -13.86
C SER A 175 -20.76 20.42 -12.88
N GLY A 176 -19.53 20.93 -13.02
CA GLY A 176 -18.97 21.98 -12.18
C GLY A 176 -18.60 21.52 -10.76
N LEU A 177 -18.42 20.22 -10.55
CA LEU A 177 -18.10 19.68 -9.22
C LEU A 177 -16.61 19.74 -8.94
N THR A 178 -16.28 20.13 -7.72
CA THR A 178 -14.93 20.05 -7.20
C THR A 178 -14.67 18.72 -6.51
N LEU A 179 -13.39 18.44 -6.25
CA LEU A 179 -12.98 17.32 -5.42
C LEU A 179 -13.65 17.34 -4.04
N GLU A 180 -13.74 18.53 -3.45
CA GLU A 180 -14.35 18.72 -2.12
C GLU A 180 -15.86 18.47 -2.16
N ASP A 181 -16.54 18.83 -3.25
CA ASP A 181 -17.94 18.48 -3.46
C ASP A 181 -18.15 16.97 -3.52
N LEU A 182 -17.26 16.24 -4.20
CA LEU A 182 -17.36 14.77 -4.27
C LEU A 182 -17.18 14.13 -2.89
N LYS A 183 -16.20 14.57 -2.08
CA LYS A 183 -16.01 14.07 -0.71
C LYS A 183 -17.23 14.28 0.18
N ASN A 184 -17.89 15.43 0.02
CA ASN A 184 -19.04 15.81 0.83
C ASN A 184 -20.36 15.19 0.37
N ARG A 185 -20.49 14.89 -0.93
CA ARG A 185 -21.70 14.28 -1.51
C ARG A 185 -21.72 12.75 -1.37
N LEU A 186 -20.57 12.11 -1.47
CA LEU A 186 -20.48 10.66 -1.48
C LEU A 186 -20.70 10.10 -0.07
N LYS A 187 -21.74 9.29 0.04
CA LYS A 187 -22.21 8.68 1.28
C LYS A 187 -22.01 7.17 1.19
N CYS A 188 -21.53 6.55 2.28
CA CYS A 188 -21.50 5.09 2.37
C CYS A 188 -22.93 4.56 2.21
N SER A 189 -23.19 3.72 1.21
CA SER A 189 -24.53 3.15 0.94
C SER A 189 -25.06 2.32 2.11
N ILE A 190 -24.15 1.82 2.97
CA ILE A 190 -24.46 0.95 4.09
C ILE A 190 -24.68 1.72 5.40
N CYS A 191 -23.69 2.48 5.89
CA CYS A 191 -23.80 3.19 7.18
C CYS A 191 -24.31 4.63 7.06
N GLY A 192 -24.29 5.19 5.86
CA GLY A 192 -24.71 6.56 5.62
C GLY A 192 -23.75 7.66 6.08
N GLU A 193 -22.53 7.33 6.50
CA GLU A 193 -21.53 8.32 6.83
C GLU A 193 -20.95 9.00 5.59
N ARG A 194 -20.47 10.23 5.79
CA ARG A 194 -19.78 11.08 4.80
C ARG A 194 -18.28 11.12 5.16
N ASN A 195 -17.46 11.81 4.36
CA ASN A 195 -15.99 11.90 4.49
C ASN A 195 -15.23 10.67 3.96
N ALA A 196 -15.51 10.29 2.71
CA ALA A 196 -14.75 9.24 2.05
C ALA A 196 -13.25 9.61 1.94
N LYS A 197 -12.37 8.64 2.17
CA LYS A 197 -10.95 8.77 1.83
C LYS A 197 -10.79 8.53 0.34
N ILE A 198 -10.10 9.46 -0.31
CA ILE A 198 -9.82 9.35 -1.73
C ILE A 198 -8.39 8.82 -1.89
N LYS A 199 -8.24 7.77 -2.69
CA LYS A 199 -6.96 7.28 -3.18
C LYS A 199 -6.95 7.37 -4.70
N VAL A 200 -5.82 7.81 -5.26
CA VAL A 200 -5.65 7.95 -6.70
C VAL A 200 -5.00 6.69 -7.25
N PHE A 201 -5.35 6.29 -8.48
CA PHE A 201 -4.77 5.13 -9.14
C PHE A 201 -4.62 5.26 -10.66
#